data_AF-A0A371LS21-F1
#
_entry.id   AF-A0A371LS21-F1
#
_cell.length_a   1.000
_cell.length_b   1.000
_cell.length_c   1.000
_cell.angle_alpha   90.00
_cell.angle_beta   90.00
_cell.angle_gamma   90.00
#
_symmetry.space_group_name_H-M   'P 1'
#
loop_
_entity.id
_entity.type
_entity.pdbx_description
1 polymer ?
#
loop_
_entity_poly.entity_id
_entity_poly.type
_entity_poly.pdbx_seq_one_letter_code
_entity_poly.pdbx_strand_id
1 'polypeptide(L)'
;DGIATESVSGTSFADEAWFETATELQKGEIQVSEVTTVDGDAAVYVTAPVYRGGELAGTITLQFNFELLNTLIDDIQVGETGHLTIVSERGTLLTDSRESLGSVESEIAENATALVGQSGLTTHETTGDGGEAARYFAGYAPLHFGNGQYELVATVPESDV
;
A
#
# COMPACT_ATOMS: atom_id res chain seq x y z
N ASP A 1 -13.22 18.52 -6.95
CA ASP A 1 -11.96 19.28 -6.79
C ASP A 1 -10.82 18.29 -6.65
N GLY A 2 -9.73 18.40 -7.39
CA GLY A 2 -8.73 17.32 -7.34
C GLY A 2 -7.42 17.50 -8.09
N ILE A 3 -7.13 18.68 -8.65
CA ILE A 3 -5.80 18.97 -9.18
C ILE A 3 -5.44 20.39 -8.74
N ALA A 4 -4.50 20.50 -7.80
CA ALA A 4 -3.82 21.75 -7.49
C ALA A 4 -2.56 21.84 -8.37
N THR A 5 -2.27 23.02 -8.92
CA THR A 5 -1.03 23.27 -9.64
C THR A 5 -0.37 24.49 -9.03
N GLU A 6 0.80 24.28 -8.44
CA GLU A 6 1.63 25.34 -7.91
C GLU A 6 2.97 25.35 -8.65
N SER A 7 3.44 26.54 -9.02
CA SER A 7 4.79 26.73 -9.54
C SER A 7 5.61 27.40 -8.46
N VAL A 8 6.39 26.61 -7.72
CA VAL A 8 7.31 27.13 -6.72
C VAL A 8 8.64 27.49 -7.35
N SER A 9 9.15 28.68 -7.04
CA SER A 9 10.50 29.12 -7.43
C SER A 9 11.34 29.35 -6.18
N GLY A 10 12.55 28.80 -6.15
CA GLY A 10 13.45 28.91 -4.99
C GLY A 10 13.32 27.78 -3.96
N THR A 11 12.38 26.85 -4.16
CA THR A 11 12.32 25.57 -3.45
C THR A 11 13.13 24.53 -4.22
N SER A 12 14.01 23.80 -3.53
CA SER A 12 14.73 22.66 -4.09
C SER A 12 14.02 21.38 -3.68
N PHE A 13 13.87 20.45 -4.63
CA PHE A 13 13.42 19.08 -4.39
C PHE A 13 14.55 18.07 -4.63
N ALA A 14 15.79 18.55 -4.77
CA ALA A 14 16.93 17.71 -5.13
C ALA A 14 17.26 16.64 -4.07
N ASP A 15 16.96 16.92 -2.80
CA ASP A 15 17.20 16.04 -1.65
C ASP A 15 15.99 15.15 -1.32
N GLU A 16 14.92 15.23 -2.12
CA GLU A 16 13.75 14.37 -1.93
C GLU A 16 14.07 12.95 -2.41
N ALA A 17 13.73 11.93 -1.62
CA ALA A 17 14.05 10.54 -1.94
C ALA A 17 13.47 10.08 -3.30
N TRP A 18 12.27 10.55 -3.66
CA TRP A 18 11.66 10.27 -4.96
C TRP A 18 12.40 10.96 -6.11
N PHE A 19 13.06 12.09 -5.87
CA PHE A 19 13.87 12.78 -6.87
C PHE A 19 15.20 12.06 -7.06
N GLU A 20 15.93 11.82 -5.97
CA GLU A 20 17.23 11.14 -6.00
C GLU A 20 17.14 9.79 -6.71
N THR A 21 16.19 8.95 -6.30
CA THR A 21 15.99 7.61 -6.88
C THR A 21 15.67 7.71 -8.38
N ALA A 22 14.87 8.69 -8.79
CA ALA A 22 14.52 8.87 -10.19
C ALA A 22 15.68 9.35 -11.07
N THR A 23 16.70 9.99 -10.50
CA THR A 23 17.89 10.38 -11.26
C THR A 23 18.76 9.20 -11.68
N GLU A 24 18.61 8.05 -11.01
CA GLU A 24 19.33 6.82 -11.32
C GLU A 24 18.65 5.98 -12.41
N LEU A 25 17.40 6.31 -12.75
CA LEU A 25 16.60 5.60 -13.75
C LEU A 25 17.03 5.93 -15.18
N GLN A 26 16.91 4.96 -16.07
CA GLN A 26 17.11 5.15 -17.50
C GLN A 26 15.89 5.83 -18.14
N LYS A 27 16.10 6.38 -19.33
CA LYS A 27 15.02 6.98 -20.13
C LYS A 27 13.91 5.96 -20.39
N GLY A 28 12.70 6.28 -19.92
CA GLY A 28 11.50 5.46 -20.11
C GLY A 28 11.21 4.52 -18.93
N GLU A 29 12.10 4.44 -17.94
CA GLU A 29 11.80 3.79 -16.67
C GLU A 29 10.96 4.70 -15.78
N ILE A 30 10.18 4.09 -14.90
CA ILE A 30 9.38 4.76 -13.88
C ILE A 30 9.73 4.16 -12.52
N GLN A 31 9.69 4.99 -11.49
CA GLN A 31 9.83 4.58 -10.11
C GLN A 31 8.55 4.89 -9.37
N VAL A 32 8.17 3.98 -8.48
CA VAL A 32 7.10 4.17 -7.52
C VAL A 32 7.73 4.15 -6.14
N SER A 33 7.47 5.17 -5.34
CA SER A 33 8.00 5.22 -3.98
C SER A 33 7.34 4.17 -3.08
N GLU A 34 7.99 3.86 -1.96
CA GLU A 34 7.27 3.30 -0.82
C GLU A 34 6.15 4.26 -0.38
N VAL A 35 5.15 3.74 0.33
CA VAL A 35 4.12 4.59 0.95
C VAL A 35 4.80 5.44 2.02
N THR A 36 4.60 6.75 1.94
CA THR A 36 5.10 7.73 2.91
C THR A 36 3.95 8.56 3.45
N THR A 37 4.19 9.37 4.48
CA THR A 37 3.18 10.31 5.02
C THR A 37 3.54 11.73 4.61
N VAL A 38 2.58 12.45 4.02
CA VAL A 38 2.71 13.85 3.60
C VAL A 38 1.52 14.62 4.18
N ASP A 39 1.80 15.62 5.01
CA ASP A 39 0.78 16.44 5.68
C ASP A 39 -0.26 15.65 6.52
N GLY A 40 0.09 14.43 6.93
CA GLY A 40 -0.77 13.54 7.72
C GLY A 40 -1.41 12.42 6.90
N ASP A 41 -1.39 12.53 5.58
CA ASP A 41 -2.03 11.57 4.68
C ASP A 41 -1.01 10.62 4.06
N ALA A 42 -1.40 9.37 3.85
CA ALA A 42 -0.57 8.40 3.16
C ALA A 42 -0.44 8.76 1.67
N ALA A 43 0.77 8.78 1.14
CA ALA A 43 1.08 9.20 -0.21
C ALA A 43 2.06 8.26 -0.90
N VAL A 44 1.91 8.13 -2.21
CA VAL A 44 2.87 7.43 -3.09
C VAL A 44 3.24 8.35 -4.25
N TYR A 45 4.52 8.39 -4.57
CA TYR A 45 5.05 9.15 -5.68
C TYR A 45 5.35 8.23 -6.87
N VAL A 46 4.85 8.60 -8.05
CA VAL A 46 5.22 7.97 -9.32
C VAL A 46 6.08 8.96 -10.09
N THR A 47 7.36 8.61 -10.27
CA THR A 47 8.37 9.51 -10.82
C THR A 47 8.98 8.94 -12.09
N ALA A 48 9.18 9.79 -13.09
CA ALA A 48 9.90 9.47 -14.31
C ALA A 48 10.97 10.53 -14.61
N PRO A 49 12.21 10.15 -14.97
CA PRO A 49 13.24 11.09 -15.39
C PRO A 49 12.92 11.65 -16.79
N VAL A 50 13.17 12.96 -16.96
CA VAL A 50 13.02 13.66 -18.23
C VAL A 50 14.40 13.94 -18.80
N TYR A 51 14.66 13.42 -19.99
CA TYR A 51 15.93 13.63 -20.70
C TYR A 51 15.76 14.61 -21.86
N ARG A 52 16.71 15.54 -22.01
CA ARG A 52 16.83 16.44 -23.16
C ARG A 52 18.23 16.32 -23.74
N GLY A 53 18.35 15.93 -25.00
CA GLY A 53 19.67 15.76 -25.64
C GLY A 53 20.50 14.61 -25.06
N GLY A 54 19.89 13.66 -24.35
CA GLY A 54 20.60 12.56 -23.66
C GLY A 54 21.05 12.91 -22.24
N GLU A 55 20.87 14.15 -21.81
CA GLU A 55 21.18 14.61 -20.46
C GLU A 55 19.90 14.67 -19.61
N LEU A 56 20.01 14.34 -18.32
CA LEU A 56 18.91 14.45 -17.37
C LEU A 56 18.57 15.94 -17.19
N ALA A 57 17.34 16.31 -17.54
CA ALA A 57 16.83 17.67 -17.43
C ALA A 57 15.98 17.90 -16.16
N GLY A 58 15.58 16.82 -15.48
CA GLY A 58 14.75 16.84 -14.28
C GLY A 58 13.85 15.61 -14.21
N THR A 59 12.78 15.69 -13.43
CA THR A 59 11.79 14.61 -13.26
C THR A 59 10.36 15.13 -13.44
N ILE A 60 9.45 14.24 -13.78
CA ILE A 60 8.00 14.45 -13.61
C ILE A 60 7.56 13.52 -12.50
N THR A 61 6.90 14.07 -11.49
CA THR A 61 6.44 13.33 -10.31
C THR A 61 4.94 13.54 -10.14
N LEU A 62 4.22 12.44 -9.92
CA LEU A 62 2.81 12.44 -9.54
C LEU A 62 2.72 11.98 -8.08
N GLN A 63 2.09 12.78 -7.23
CA GLN A 63 1.72 12.38 -5.88
C GLN A 63 0.30 11.82 -5.89
N PHE A 64 0.14 10.57 -5.48
CA PHE A 64 -1.15 9.94 -5.28
C PHE A 64 -1.48 9.92 -3.79
N ASN A 65 -2.68 10.36 -3.43
CA ASN A 65 -3.22 10.12 -2.10
C ASN A 65 -3.60 8.63 -2.01
N PHE A 66 -2.91 7.91 -1.11
CA PHE A 66 -3.10 6.49 -0.89
C PHE A 66 -4.41 6.17 -0.17
N GLU A 67 -5.01 7.13 0.55
CA GLU A 67 -6.35 6.98 1.16
C GLU A 67 -7.44 6.66 0.11
N LEU A 68 -7.23 7.06 -1.15
CA LEU A 68 -8.15 6.68 -2.22
C LEU A 68 -8.21 5.15 -2.38
N LEU A 69 -7.10 4.44 -2.11
CA LEU A 69 -7.10 2.97 -2.12
C LEU A 69 -7.91 2.40 -0.94
N ASN A 70 -7.86 3.00 0.26
CA ASN A 70 -8.74 2.62 1.37
C ASN A 70 -10.21 2.72 0.93
N THR A 71 -10.59 3.85 0.33
CA THR A 71 -11.96 4.03 -0.17
C THR A 71 -12.37 2.98 -1.20
N LEU A 72 -11.44 2.61 -2.10
CA LEU A 72 -11.73 1.62 -3.16
C LEU A 72 -11.86 0.20 -2.62
N ILE A 73 -11.06 -0.19 -1.63
CA ILE A 73 -11.12 -1.54 -1.06
C ILE A 73 -12.23 -1.68 -0.02
N ASP A 74 -12.59 -0.60 0.68
CA ASP A 74 -13.71 -0.56 1.64
C ASP A 74 -15.07 -0.82 0.98
N ASP A 75 -15.21 -0.46 -0.29
CA ASP A 75 -16.42 -0.71 -1.09
C ASP A 75 -16.57 -2.19 -1.48
N ILE A 76 -15.54 -3.02 -1.30
CA ILE A 76 -15.57 -4.43 -1.65
C ILE A 76 -16.03 -5.26 -0.45
N GLN A 77 -17.18 -5.91 -0.60
CA GLN A 77 -17.72 -6.80 0.41
C GLN A 77 -16.94 -8.13 0.47
N VAL A 78 -16.41 -8.46 1.66
CA VAL A 78 -15.79 -9.75 1.96
C VAL A 78 -16.64 -10.47 3.01
N GLY A 79 -17.41 -11.48 2.60
CA GLY A 79 -18.39 -12.12 3.49
C GLY A 79 -19.42 -11.12 4.03
N GLU A 80 -19.88 -11.33 5.26
CA GLU A 80 -20.80 -10.40 5.93
C GLU A 80 -20.09 -9.24 6.62
N THR A 81 -18.98 -9.50 7.34
CA THR A 81 -18.27 -8.50 8.15
C THR A 81 -16.76 -8.45 7.92
N GLY A 82 -16.26 -9.22 6.95
CA GLY A 82 -14.85 -9.21 6.56
C GLY A 82 -14.40 -7.92 5.88
N HIS A 83 -13.12 -7.85 5.55
CA HIS A 83 -12.45 -6.64 5.10
C HIS A 83 -11.24 -6.95 4.20
N LEU A 84 -10.86 -5.99 3.36
CA LEU A 84 -9.64 -6.04 2.55
C LEU A 84 -8.60 -5.09 3.13
N THR A 85 -7.37 -5.56 3.25
CA THR A 85 -6.22 -4.72 3.58
C THR A 85 -5.12 -4.86 2.54
N ILE A 86 -4.27 -3.84 2.43
CA ILE A 86 -3.03 -3.92 1.65
C ILE A 86 -1.87 -3.99 2.63
N VAL A 87 -1.01 -4.98 2.45
CA VAL A 87 0.16 -5.23 3.27
C VAL A 87 1.43 -5.00 2.44
N SER A 88 2.41 -4.29 2.99
CA SER A 88 3.72 -4.13 2.36
C SER A 88 4.53 -5.44 2.41
N GLU A 89 5.60 -5.54 1.61
CA GLU A 89 6.56 -6.66 1.69
C GLU A 89 7.17 -6.85 3.10
N ARG A 90 7.10 -5.81 3.95
CA ARG A 90 7.60 -5.81 5.32
C ARG A 90 6.54 -6.21 6.36
N GLY A 91 5.32 -6.56 5.94
CA GLY A 91 4.23 -6.94 6.85
C GLY A 91 3.56 -5.74 7.51
N THR A 92 3.72 -4.54 6.96
CA THR A 92 3.08 -3.33 7.46
C THR A 92 1.75 -3.13 6.76
N LEU A 93 0.68 -2.92 7.53
CA LEU A 93 -0.60 -2.48 6.98
C LEU A 93 -0.45 -1.08 6.38
N LEU A 94 -0.83 -0.96 5.11
CA LEU A 94 -0.84 0.30 4.38
C LEU A 94 -2.24 0.94 4.33
N THR A 95 -3.23 0.19 4.78
CA THR A 95 -4.64 0.55 4.80
C THR A 95 -5.15 0.51 6.24
N ASP A 96 -6.25 1.18 6.50
CA ASP A 96 -6.85 1.16 7.83
C ASP A 96 -7.34 -0.24 8.20
N SER A 97 -7.24 -0.59 9.49
CA SER A 97 -7.87 -1.81 10.00
C SER A 97 -9.33 -1.56 10.29
N ARG A 98 -10.15 -2.59 10.10
CA ARG A 98 -11.57 -2.54 10.47
C ARG A 98 -11.73 -2.79 11.96
N GLU A 99 -12.36 -1.87 12.67
CA GLU A 99 -12.55 -1.96 14.12
C GLU A 99 -13.18 -3.29 14.57
N SER A 100 -14.12 -3.83 13.78
CA SER A 100 -14.79 -5.11 14.07
C SER A 100 -13.87 -6.34 14.02
N LEU A 101 -12.72 -6.23 13.36
CA LEU A 101 -11.73 -7.30 13.26
C LEU A 101 -10.61 -7.16 14.33
N GLY A 102 -10.58 -6.07 15.08
CA GLY A 102 -9.64 -5.86 16.18
C GLY A 102 -8.17 -5.93 15.71
N SER A 103 -7.33 -6.66 16.46
CA SER A 103 -5.90 -6.82 16.14
C SER A 103 -5.60 -7.88 15.08
N VAL A 104 -6.60 -8.66 14.65
CA VAL A 104 -6.35 -9.85 13.82
C VAL A 104 -5.72 -9.50 12.48
N GLU A 105 -6.08 -8.35 11.89
CA GLU A 105 -5.51 -7.90 10.62
C GLU A 105 -4.03 -7.57 10.75
N SER A 106 -3.61 -6.99 11.87
CA SER A 106 -2.19 -6.73 12.15
C SER A 106 -1.42 -8.03 12.34
N GLU A 107 -1.98 -8.99 13.09
CA GLU A 107 -1.37 -10.31 13.26
C GLU A 107 -1.24 -11.07 11.92
N ILE A 108 -2.27 -11.00 11.07
CA ILE A 108 -2.26 -11.60 9.74
C ILE A 108 -1.24 -10.90 8.84
N ALA A 109 -1.14 -9.56 8.89
CA ALA A 109 -0.19 -8.78 8.10
C ALA A 109 1.27 -9.11 8.46
N GLU A 110 1.59 -9.26 9.75
CA GLU A 110 2.92 -9.69 10.18
C GLU A 110 3.29 -11.07 9.61
N ASN A 111 2.33 -12.00 9.61
CA ASN A 111 2.51 -13.35 9.05
C ASN A 111 2.50 -13.38 7.51
N ALA A 112 1.88 -12.39 6.85
CA ALA A 112 1.81 -12.30 5.40
C ALA A 112 3.19 -12.13 4.74
N THR A 113 4.20 -11.64 5.48
CA THR A 113 5.59 -11.53 5.01
C THR A 113 6.15 -12.84 4.45
N ALA A 114 5.76 -13.99 5.00
CA ALA A 114 6.17 -15.31 4.52
C ALA A 114 5.46 -15.74 3.22
N LEU A 115 4.39 -15.04 2.84
CA LEU A 115 3.49 -15.34 1.73
C LEU A 115 3.57 -14.30 0.61
N VAL A 116 4.34 -13.22 0.78
CA VAL A 116 4.50 -12.14 -0.21
C VAL A 116 4.80 -12.72 -1.60
N GLY A 117 3.97 -12.37 -2.58
CA GLY A 117 4.10 -12.85 -3.95
C GLY A 117 3.33 -14.14 -4.26
N GLN A 118 2.63 -14.72 -3.28
CA GLN A 118 1.88 -15.97 -3.42
C GLN A 118 0.39 -15.71 -3.23
N SER A 119 -0.43 -16.29 -4.11
CA SER A 119 -1.87 -16.34 -3.87
C SER A 119 -2.23 -17.56 -3.03
N GLY A 120 -3.20 -17.43 -2.13
CA GLY A 120 -3.62 -18.55 -1.30
C GLY A 120 -4.72 -18.22 -0.32
N LEU A 121 -5.07 -19.23 0.49
CA LEU A 121 -6.00 -19.12 1.59
C LEU A 121 -5.37 -19.77 2.81
N THR A 122 -5.38 -19.09 3.94
CA THR A 122 -5.00 -19.64 5.24
C THR A 122 -6.14 -19.48 6.24
N THR A 123 -6.05 -20.23 7.32
CA THR A 123 -6.93 -20.09 8.47
C THR A 123 -6.11 -19.55 9.63
N HIS A 124 -6.60 -18.49 10.26
CA HIS A 124 -5.98 -17.88 11.44
C HIS A 124 -6.90 -18.10 12.64
N GLU A 125 -6.33 -18.56 13.76
CA GLU A 125 -7.06 -18.73 15.01
C GLU A 125 -6.48 -17.74 16.02
N THR A 126 -7.34 -16.91 16.62
CA THR A 126 -6.97 -16.01 17.70
C THR A 126 -7.81 -16.33 18.93
N THR A 127 -7.23 -16.13 20.11
CA THR A 127 -7.93 -16.30 21.38
C THR A 127 -8.14 -14.91 21.96
N GLY A 128 -9.40 -14.47 22.01
CA GLY A 128 -9.72 -13.18 22.64
C GLY A 128 -9.45 -13.22 24.15
N ASP A 129 -9.43 -12.04 24.79
CA ASP A 129 -9.19 -11.90 26.24
C ASP A 129 -10.19 -12.71 27.11
N GLY A 130 -11.35 -13.08 26.55
CA GLY A 130 -12.36 -13.96 27.18
C GLY A 130 -12.08 -15.46 27.09
N GLY A 131 -11.00 -15.89 26.41
CA GLY A 131 -10.63 -17.30 26.24
C GLY A 131 -11.41 -18.04 25.15
N GLU A 132 -12.30 -17.37 24.44
CA GLU A 132 -12.99 -17.94 23.28
C GLU A 132 -12.09 -17.85 22.04
N ALA A 133 -11.92 -18.99 21.37
CA ALA A 133 -11.19 -19.06 20.11
C ALA A 133 -12.09 -18.57 18.98
N ALA A 134 -11.62 -17.55 18.26
CA ALA A 134 -12.23 -17.06 17.03
C ALA A 134 -11.36 -17.48 15.85
N ARG A 135 -12.00 -17.86 14.75
CA ARG A 135 -11.34 -18.34 13.54
C ARG A 135 -11.67 -17.45 12.36
N TYR A 136 -10.66 -17.20 11.54
CA TYR A 136 -10.71 -16.29 10.41
C TYR A 136 -10.13 -16.98 9.18
N PHE A 137 -10.70 -16.71 8.02
CA PHE A 137 -10.07 -17.01 6.74
C PHE A 137 -9.33 -15.79 6.24
N ALA A 138 -8.08 -15.99 5.81
CA ALA A 138 -7.25 -14.98 5.19
C ALA A 138 -6.89 -15.40 3.77
N GLY A 139 -7.42 -14.67 2.78
CA GLY A 139 -7.07 -14.83 1.37
C GLY A 139 -5.97 -13.86 0.96
N TYR A 140 -4.99 -14.31 0.18
CA TYR A 140 -3.85 -13.51 -0.27
C TYR A 140 -3.82 -13.44 -1.80
N ALA A 141 -3.52 -12.27 -2.33
CA ALA A 141 -3.23 -12.07 -3.75
C ALA A 141 -2.14 -11.01 -3.96
N PRO A 142 -1.09 -11.31 -4.76
CA PRO A 142 0.03 -10.40 -4.91
C PRO A 142 -0.37 -9.20 -5.77
N LEU A 143 0.01 -8.02 -5.31
CA LEU A 143 -0.21 -6.75 -5.98
C LEU A 143 1.16 -6.15 -6.33
N HIS A 144 1.40 -5.99 -7.63
CA HIS A 144 2.59 -5.32 -8.14
C HIS A 144 2.22 -3.90 -8.55
N PHE A 145 2.83 -2.91 -7.93
CA PHE A 145 2.63 -1.51 -8.30
C PHE A 145 3.99 -0.81 -8.41
N GLY A 146 4.37 -0.47 -9.64
CA GLY A 146 5.72 0.00 -9.95
C GLY A 146 6.78 -1.05 -9.67
N ASN A 147 7.80 -0.65 -8.90
CA ASN A 147 8.86 -1.51 -8.38
C ASN A 147 8.55 -2.07 -6.98
N GLY A 148 7.40 -1.73 -6.38
CA GLY A 148 6.97 -2.25 -5.09
C GLY A 148 6.17 -3.54 -5.22
N GLN A 149 6.38 -4.46 -4.26
CA GLN A 149 5.60 -5.67 -4.10
C GLN A 149 4.75 -5.56 -2.84
N TYR A 150 3.45 -5.77 -3.00
CA TYR A 150 2.43 -5.67 -1.96
C TYR A 150 1.56 -6.92 -1.99
N GLU A 151 0.80 -7.13 -0.93
CA GLU A 151 -0.14 -8.23 -0.82
C GLU A 151 -1.53 -7.66 -0.51
N LEU A 152 -2.52 -8.03 -1.30
CA LEU A 152 -3.92 -7.78 -0.97
C LEU A 152 -4.40 -8.93 -0.08
N VAL A 153 -4.92 -8.60 1.10
CA VAL A 153 -5.33 -9.57 2.11
C VAL A 153 -6.82 -9.41 2.40
N ALA A 154 -7.60 -10.45 2.13
CA ALA A 154 -9.00 -10.53 2.51
C ALA A 154 -9.14 -11.29 3.82
N THR A 155 -9.61 -10.63 4.87
CA THR A 155 -9.82 -11.23 6.18
C THR A 155 -11.31 -11.33 6.47
N VAL A 156 -11.80 -12.50 6.85
CA VAL A 156 -13.21 -12.70 7.18
C VAL A 156 -13.36 -13.68 8.35
N PRO A 157 -14.24 -13.42 9.33
CA PRO A 157 -14.59 -14.42 10.33
C PRO A 157 -15.16 -15.67 9.68
N GLU A 158 -14.80 -16.86 10.18
CA GLU A 158 -15.34 -18.12 9.65
C GLU A 158 -16.88 -18.20 9.75
N SER A 159 -17.47 -17.53 10.75
CA SER A 159 -18.92 -17.48 10.95
C SER A 159 -19.70 -16.79 9.83
N ASP A 160 -19.03 -15.99 9.01
CA ASP A 160 -19.63 -15.13 8.00
C ASP A 160 -19.72 -15.82 6.63
N VAL A 161 -19.25 -17.08 6.52
CA VAL A 161 -19.07 -17.82 5.25
C VAL A 161 -19.88 -19.11 5.24
#